data_AF-A0A5E4FP73-F1
#
_entry.id   AF-A0A5E4FP73-F1
#
_cell.length_a   1.000
_cell.length_b   1.000
_cell.length_c   1.000
_cell.angle_alpha   90.00
_cell.angle_beta   90.00
_cell.angle_gamma   90.00
#
_symmetry.space_group_name_H-M   'P 1'
#
loop_
_entity.id
_entity.type
_entity.pdbx_description
1 polymer ?
#
loop_
_entity_poly.entity_id
_entity_poly.type
_entity_poly.pdbx_seq_one_letter_code
_entity_poly.pdbx_strand_id
1 'polypeptide(L)'
;MPTKFMTPPLEEVSWSYHNGGCWPTLLWLLTTACIRTGRPQTAKRAIEQVEQRLSKEGWPEYYDGKAGRYVRKQARKYKTWSISGYLVAKLMIENPANVSLIPLEEDKKIAKPRLTRSASF
;
A
#
# COMPACT_ATOMS: atom_id res chain seq x y z
N MET A 1 -6.40 45.58 -2.97
CA MET A 1 -5.43 44.59 -3.47
C MET A 1 -5.78 43.23 -2.87
N PRO A 2 -6.00 42.16 -3.65
CA PRO A 2 -6.21 40.85 -3.04
C PRO A 2 -4.85 40.30 -2.62
N THR A 3 -4.67 40.09 -1.32
CA THR A 3 -3.55 39.36 -0.73
C THR A 3 -3.55 37.93 -1.28
N LYS A 4 -2.55 37.59 -2.10
CA LYS A 4 -2.25 36.19 -2.42
C LYS A 4 -1.81 35.51 -1.13
N PHE A 5 -2.72 34.83 -0.45
CA PHE A 5 -2.36 33.72 0.42
C PHE A 5 -1.77 32.65 -0.50
N MET A 6 -0.45 32.68 -0.70
CA MET A 6 0.25 31.64 -1.42
C MET A 6 0.21 30.40 -0.54
N THR A 7 -0.69 29.47 -0.86
CA THR A 7 -0.71 28.16 -0.20
C THR A 7 0.67 27.52 -0.41
N PRO A 8 1.35 27.08 0.67
CA PRO A 8 2.67 26.46 0.52
C PRO A 8 2.59 25.24 -0.40
N PRO A 9 3.68 24.90 -1.12
CA PRO A 9 3.78 23.69 -1.92
C PRO A 9 3.36 22.44 -1.13
N LEU A 10 2.74 21.47 -1.81
CA LEU A 10 2.23 20.24 -1.18
C LEU A 10 3.30 19.47 -0.39
N GLU A 11 4.56 19.55 -0.81
CA GLU A 11 5.71 18.87 -0.22
C GLU A 11 6.19 19.51 1.09
N GLU A 12 5.90 20.79 1.30
CA GLU A 12 6.30 21.52 2.51
C GLU A 12 5.28 21.37 3.65
N VAL A 13 4.08 20.85 3.34
CA VAL A 13 3.04 20.64 4.35
C VAL A 13 3.25 19.29 5.05
N SER A 14 3.41 19.33 6.38
CA SER A 14 3.54 18.10 7.18
C SER A 14 2.31 17.19 7.04
N TRP A 15 2.56 15.89 6.92
CA TRP A 15 1.54 14.84 6.76
C TRP A 15 0.69 15.04 5.50
N SER A 16 1.31 15.47 4.41
CA SER A 16 0.65 15.67 3.12
C SER A 16 1.50 15.11 2.00
N TYR A 17 0.85 14.57 0.98
CA TYR A 17 1.49 14.11 -0.26
C TYR A 17 2.75 13.25 0.01
N HIS A 18 3.92 13.66 -0.48
CA HIS A 18 5.20 12.97 -0.22
C HIS A 18 5.74 13.17 1.21
N ASN A 19 5.35 14.25 1.89
CA ASN A 19 5.79 14.55 3.26
C ASN A 19 4.86 13.90 4.30
N GLY A 20 4.79 12.57 4.28
CA GLY A 20 4.02 11.79 5.26
C GLY A 20 2.52 11.66 4.95
N GLY A 21 2.09 11.89 3.71
CA GLY A 21 0.74 11.56 3.27
C GLY A 21 0.50 10.04 3.26
N CYS A 22 -0.76 9.64 3.38
CA CYS A 22 -1.17 8.24 3.31
C CYS A 22 -1.63 7.89 1.88
N TRP A 23 -1.02 6.87 1.29
CA TRP A 23 -1.23 6.51 -0.11
C TRP A 23 -1.98 5.17 -0.22
N PRO A 24 -3.25 5.14 -0.69
CA PRO A 24 -4.03 3.90 -0.81
C PRO A 24 -3.37 2.85 -1.71
N THR A 25 -2.62 3.30 -2.73
CA THR A 25 -1.86 2.40 -3.62
C THR A 25 -0.82 1.56 -2.87
N LEU A 26 -0.40 1.90 -1.66
CA LEU A 26 0.57 1.09 -0.90
C LEU A 26 -0.07 -0.13 -0.21
N LEU A 27 -1.40 -0.24 -0.23
CA LEU A 27 -2.12 -1.34 0.42
C LEU A 27 -1.73 -2.72 -0.12
N TRP A 28 -1.47 -2.87 -1.42
CA TRP A 28 -1.04 -4.16 -1.99
C TRP A 28 0.37 -4.55 -1.56
N LEU A 29 1.28 -3.59 -1.40
CA LEU A 29 2.64 -3.83 -0.88
C LEU A 29 2.59 -4.32 0.56
N LEU A 30 1.80 -3.63 1.41
CA LEU A 30 1.55 -4.07 2.78
C LEU A 30 0.97 -5.49 2.80
N THR A 31 -0.03 -5.76 1.96
CA THR A 31 -0.68 -7.07 1.88
C THR A 31 0.30 -8.16 1.48
N THR A 32 1.11 -7.91 0.45
CA THR A 32 2.18 -8.82 -0.01
C THR A 32 3.15 -9.14 1.12
N ALA A 33 3.65 -8.11 1.82
CA ALA A 33 4.58 -8.28 2.93
C ALA A 33 3.95 -9.04 4.11
N CYS A 34 2.69 -8.74 4.45
CA CYS A 34 1.96 -9.44 5.50
C CYS A 34 1.76 -10.92 5.18
N ILE A 35 1.42 -11.29 3.95
CA ILE A 35 1.27 -12.70 3.57
C ILE A 35 2.61 -13.42 3.65
N ARG A 36 3.67 -12.83 3.08
CA ARG A 36 5.03 -13.41 3.09
C ARG A 36 5.60 -13.61 4.48
N THR A 37 5.26 -12.73 5.42
CA THR A 37 5.72 -12.81 6.81
C THR A 37 4.79 -13.62 7.72
N GLY A 38 3.76 -14.29 7.16
CA GLY A 38 2.83 -15.11 7.93
C GLY A 38 1.88 -14.29 8.82
N ARG A 39 1.62 -13.02 8.48
CA ARG A 39 0.75 -12.08 9.22
C ARG A 39 -0.46 -11.59 8.41
N PRO A 40 -1.25 -12.47 7.75
CA PRO A 40 -2.35 -12.04 6.88
C PRO A 40 -3.46 -11.27 7.61
N GLN A 41 -3.62 -11.45 8.92
CA GLN A 41 -4.62 -10.72 9.71
C GLN A 41 -4.38 -9.21 9.75
N THR A 42 -3.11 -8.78 9.75
CA THR A 42 -2.75 -7.36 9.69
C THR A 42 -3.20 -6.74 8.38
N ALA A 43 -3.02 -7.45 7.26
CA ALA A 43 -3.48 -6.99 5.95
C ALA A 43 -5.02 -6.95 5.86
N LYS A 44 -5.72 -7.97 6.37
CA LYS A 44 -7.18 -7.98 6.44
C LYS A 44 -7.73 -6.76 7.18
N ARG A 45 -7.19 -6.47 8.36
CA ARG A 45 -7.57 -5.29 9.15
C ARG A 45 -7.32 -3.97 8.40
N ALA A 46 -6.19 -3.85 7.70
CA ALA A 46 -5.88 -2.66 6.91
C ALA A 46 -6.87 -2.49 5.74
N ILE A 47 -7.22 -3.57 5.06
CA ILE A 47 -8.21 -3.58 3.97
C ILE A 47 -9.59 -3.15 4.50
N GLU A 48 -10.06 -3.73 5.61
CA GLU A 48 -11.33 -3.36 6.24
C GLU A 48 -11.40 -1.86 6.56
N GLN A 49 -10.32 -1.28 7.09
CA GLN A 49 -10.26 0.16 7.37
C GLN A 49 -10.34 1.03 6.12
N VAL A 50 -9.69 0.61 5.03
CA VAL A 50 -9.72 1.32 3.76
C VAL A 50 -11.09 1.20 3.09
N GLU A 51 -11.72 0.03 3.12
CA GLU A 51 -13.04 -0.26 2.55
C GLU A 51 -14.15 0.64 3.13
N GLN A 52 -14.03 1.05 4.40
CA GLN A 52 -15.01 1.90 5.06
C GLN A 52 -15.22 3.27 4.37
N ARG A 53 -14.21 3.75 3.63
CA ARG A 53 -14.17 5.12 3.12
C ARG A 53 -13.74 5.28 1.65
N LEU A 54 -12.87 4.40 1.13
CA LEU A 54 -12.19 4.62 -0.15
C LEU A 54 -13.16 4.84 -1.33
N SER A 55 -14.23 4.05 -1.39
CA SER A 55 -15.28 4.18 -2.42
C SER A 55 -16.13 5.44 -2.21
N LYS A 56 -16.53 5.72 -0.97
CA LYS A 56 -17.37 6.88 -0.58
C LYS A 56 -16.68 8.21 -0.88
N GLU A 57 -15.36 8.25 -0.76
CA GLU A 57 -14.56 9.45 -1.01
C GLU A 57 -14.06 9.57 -2.46
N GLY A 58 -14.49 8.65 -3.33
CA GLY A 58 -14.22 8.71 -4.76
C GLY A 58 -12.78 8.35 -5.11
N TRP A 59 -12.19 7.35 -4.43
CA TRP A 59 -10.87 6.79 -4.75
C TRP A 59 -9.75 7.84 -4.86
N PRO A 60 -9.47 8.56 -3.75
CA PRO A 60 -8.46 9.61 -3.74
C PRO A 60 -7.05 9.07 -4.01
N GLU A 61 -6.21 9.95 -4.56
CA GLU A 61 -4.78 9.70 -4.77
C GLU A 61 -4.00 9.48 -3.48
N TYR A 62 -4.28 10.30 -2.46
CA TYR A 62 -3.65 10.26 -1.15
C TYR A 62 -4.56 10.92 -0.10
N TYR A 63 -4.26 10.69 1.17
CA TYR A 63 -4.88 11.33 2.32
C TYR A 63 -3.85 12.12 3.13
N ASP A 64 -4.31 13.23 3.70
CA ASP A 64 -3.55 14.11 4.57
C ASP A 64 -3.82 13.82 6.07
N GLY A 65 -2.91 14.33 6.89
CA GLY A 65 -2.91 14.27 8.33
C GLY A 65 -2.18 13.05 8.87
N LYS A 66 -1.71 13.14 10.12
CA LYS A 66 -0.94 12.09 10.80
C LYS A 66 -1.60 10.71 10.77
N ALA A 67 -2.93 10.67 10.73
CA ALA A 67 -3.73 9.45 10.65
C ALA A 67 -4.43 9.26 9.28
N GLY A 68 -4.06 10.02 8.25
CA GLY A 68 -4.64 9.93 6.91
C GLY A 68 -6.14 10.19 6.87
N ARG A 69 -6.65 11.10 7.70
CA ARG A 69 -8.10 11.32 7.86
C ARG A 69 -8.71 12.24 6.79
N TYR A 70 -7.92 13.03 6.10
CA TYR A 70 -8.45 14.11 5.26
C TYR A 70 -8.15 13.87 3.78
N VAL A 71 -9.15 14.03 2.92
CA VAL A 71 -8.91 14.15 1.48
C VAL A 71 -8.71 15.62 1.16
N ARG A 72 -7.51 16.00 0.74
CA ARG A 72 -7.23 17.39 0.35
C ARG A 72 -7.99 17.74 -0.93
N LYS A 73 -8.42 19.00 -1.07
CA LYS A 73 -9.08 19.50 -2.30
C LYS A 73 -8.25 19.26 -3.58
N GLN A 74 -6.92 19.23 -3.43
CA GLN A 74 -5.98 19.00 -4.55
C GLN A 74 -5.75 17.51 -4.86
N ALA A 75 -6.15 16.58 -3.98
CA ALA A 75 -6.04 15.16 -4.25
C ALA A 75 -6.99 14.78 -5.39
N ARG A 76 -6.44 14.17 -6.44
CA ARG A 76 -7.25 13.71 -7.58
C ARG A 76 -8.12 12.53 -7.15
N LYS A 77 -9.35 12.51 -7.65
CA LYS A 77 -10.31 11.40 -7.47
C LYS A 77 -10.14 10.35 -8.57
N TYR A 78 -10.67 9.15 -8.34
CA TYR A 78 -10.68 8.03 -9.28
C TYR A 78 -9.29 7.68 -9.79
N LYS A 79 -8.31 7.70 -8.89
CA LYS A 79 -6.94 7.41 -9.24
C LYS A 79 -6.75 5.91 -9.49
N THR A 80 -6.35 5.56 -10.71
CA THR A 80 -6.21 4.18 -11.19
C THR A 80 -5.40 3.31 -10.24
N TRP A 81 -4.22 3.76 -9.82
CA TRP A 81 -3.38 3.02 -8.87
C TRP A 81 -3.98 2.87 -7.46
N SER A 82 -4.85 3.78 -7.00
CA SER A 82 -5.56 3.63 -5.73
C SER A 82 -6.60 2.52 -5.84
N ILE A 83 -7.32 2.46 -6.98
CA ILE A 83 -8.29 1.41 -7.29
C ILE A 83 -7.57 0.06 -7.46
N SER A 84 -6.56 0.01 -8.33
CA SER A 84 -5.80 -1.21 -8.62
C SER A 84 -5.08 -1.73 -7.38
N GLY A 85 -4.47 -0.86 -6.57
CA GLY A 85 -3.80 -1.27 -5.34
C GLY A 85 -4.75 -1.92 -4.33
N TYR A 86 -5.99 -1.44 -4.24
CA TYR A 86 -7.04 -2.07 -3.44
C TYR A 86 -7.45 -3.43 -4.02
N LEU A 87 -7.73 -3.52 -5.32
CA LEU A 87 -8.15 -4.77 -5.96
C LEU A 87 -7.09 -5.86 -5.86
N VAL A 88 -5.82 -5.52 -6.11
CA VAL A 88 -4.70 -6.46 -5.97
C VAL A 88 -4.58 -6.95 -4.53
N ALA A 89 -4.74 -6.07 -3.53
CA ALA A 89 -4.74 -6.47 -2.13
C ALA A 89 -5.87 -7.48 -1.81
N LYS A 90 -7.09 -7.24 -2.31
CA LYS A 90 -8.23 -8.17 -2.15
C LYS A 90 -7.94 -9.53 -2.77
N LEU A 91 -7.47 -9.54 -4.03
CA LEU A 91 -7.15 -10.78 -4.74
C LEU A 91 -6.05 -11.61 -4.05
N MET A 92 -5.08 -10.95 -3.39
CA MET A 92 -4.07 -11.65 -2.59
C MET A 92 -4.60 -12.26 -1.30
N ILE A 93 -5.54 -11.57 -0.64
CA ILE A 93 -6.19 -12.12 0.56
C ILE A 93 -7.12 -13.28 0.21
N GLU A 94 -7.86 -13.17 -0.90
CA GLU A 94 -8.76 -14.21 -1.39
C GLU A 94 -7.99 -15.45 -1.84
N ASN A 95 -6.86 -15.26 -2.54
CA ASN A 95 -5.97 -16.34 -2.94
C ASN A 95 -4.50 -15.97 -2.67
N PRO A 96 -3.92 -16.43 -1.54
CA PRO A 96 -2.52 -16.17 -1.19
C PRO A 96 -1.50 -16.66 -2.23
N ALA A 97 -1.86 -17.62 -3.09
CA ALA A 97 -0.98 -18.06 -4.18
C ALA A 97 -0.66 -16.93 -5.17
N ASN A 98 -1.53 -15.92 -5.29
CA ASN A 98 -1.31 -14.75 -6.15
C ASN A 98 -0.08 -13.93 -5.75
N VAL A 99 0.43 -14.06 -4.52
CA VAL A 99 1.68 -13.39 -4.08
C VAL A 99 2.90 -13.88 -4.88
N SER A 100 2.86 -15.12 -5.39
CA SER A 100 3.93 -15.67 -6.24
C SER A 100 4.15 -14.89 -7.55
N LEU A 101 3.16 -14.12 -8.00
CA LEU A 101 3.27 -13.25 -9.17
C LEU A 101 4.22 -12.06 -8.96
N ILE A 102 4.59 -11.77 -7.71
CA ILE A 102 5.55 -10.71 -7.36
C ILE A 102 6.82 -11.40 -6.83
N PRO A 103 7.68 -11.95 -7.70
CA PRO A 103 8.84 -12.74 -7.26
C PRO A 103 9.84 -11.90 -6.46
N LEU A 104 10.41 -12.49 -5.40
CA LEU A 104 11.59 -11.97 -4.71
C LEU A 104 12.82 -12.83 -5.02
N GLU A 105 14.02 -12.26 -4.80
CA GLU A 105 15.28 -12.99 -4.96
C GLU A 105 15.39 -14.22 -4.04
N GLU A 106 14.73 -14.20 -2.88
CA GLU A 106 14.70 -15.33 -1.94
C GLU A 106 13.94 -16.54 -2.50
N ASP A 107 12.88 -16.31 -3.28
CA ASP A 107 12.09 -17.37 -3.92
C ASP A 107 12.95 -18.17 -4.91
N LYS A 108 13.93 -17.50 -5.57
CA LYS A 108 14.89 -18.14 -6.49
C LYS A 108 15.90 -19.04 -5.77
N LYS A 109 16.23 -18.74 -4.51
CA LYS A 109 17.15 -19.55 -3.70
C LYS A 109 16.48 -20.84 -3.22
N ILE A 110 15.18 -20.82 -2.95
CA ILE A 110 14.40 -22.02 -2.60
C ILE A 110 14.28 -22.96 -3.80
N ALA A 111 14.08 -22.41 -5.02
CA ALA A 111 14.01 -23.20 -6.25
C ALA A 111 15.33 -23.90 -6.63
N LYS A 112 16.46 -23.44 -6.10
CA LYS A 112 17.77 -24.09 -6.26
C LYS A 112 18.22 -24.62 -4.89
N PRO A 113 17.76 -25.80 -4.45
CA PRO A 113 18.25 -26.37 -3.20
C PRO A 113 19.76 -26.56 -3.34
N ARG A 114 20.54 -25.77 -2.58
CA ARG A 114 21.96 -26.06 -2.39
C ARG A 114 21.99 -27.43 -1.71
N LEU A 115 22.35 -28.47 -2.44
CA LEU A 115 22.67 -29.78 -1.88
C LEU A 115 23.89 -29.61 -0.97
N THR A 116 23.67 -29.19 0.28
CA THR A 116 24.67 -29.33 1.33
C THR A 116 24.76 -30.81 1.63
N ARG A 117 25.81 -31.46 1.11
CA ARG A 117 26.20 -32.80 1.56
C ARG A 117 26.45 -32.70 3.06
N SER A 118 25.66 -33.43 3.85
CA SER A 118 25.96 -33.63 5.27
C SER A 118 27.34 -34.27 5.34
N ALA A 119 28.30 -33.57 5.96
CA ALA A 119 29.55 -34.19 6.35
C ALA A 119 29.26 -35.07 7.57
N SER A 120 29.18 -36.37 7.35
CA SER A 120 29.32 -37.34 8.42
C SER A 120 30.80 -37.33 8.85
N PHE A 121 31.05 -36.97 10.11
CA PHE A 121 32.32 -37.22 10.80
C PHE A 121 32.25 -38.56 11.52
#